data_AF-A0A953CTI7-F1
#
_entry.id   AF-A0A953CTI7-F1
#
_cell.length_a   1.000
_cell.length_b   1.000
_cell.length_c   1.000
_cell.angle_alpha   90.00
_cell.angle_beta   90.00
_cell.angle_gamma   90.00
#
_symmetry.space_group_name_H-M   'P 1'
#
loop_
_entity.id
_entity.type
_entity.pdbx_description
1 polymer ?
#
loop_
_entity_poly.entity_id
_entity_poly.type
_entity_poly.pdbx_seq_one_letter_code
_entity_poly.pdbx_strand_id
1 'polypeptide(L)'
;MTKPFNFSANPGNPALGWMTFLSVMLISVAVTAGQSANNNDDPLKNIEISGISLAMPLDKITGILTAQGYSAVSSRLFTKQGELQNNRRTVFRIEIEDNADSRQITYYRSLSGGRVKTAGGDRPIPEYEVDIARQFYQLMCENITENVMKERQCEPQTEYNITAGNGRFVQINDRYSMQLNATAANSAIGIRYTY
;
A
#
# COMPACT_ATOMS: atom_id res chain seq x y z
N MET A 1 56.73 -25.70 38.64
CA MET A 1 56.67 -24.60 39.63
C MET A 1 55.24 -24.05 39.63
N THR A 2 54.35 -24.52 40.51
CA THR A 2 54.00 -23.92 41.83
C THR A 2 53.44 -22.48 41.77
N LYS A 3 52.10 -22.36 41.66
CA LYS A 3 51.11 -21.77 42.61
C LYS A 3 51.42 -20.41 43.33
N PRO A 4 50.43 -19.71 43.94
CA PRO A 4 49.57 -18.63 43.41
C PRO A 4 49.59 -17.34 44.32
N PHE A 5 48.51 -16.55 44.33
CA PHE A 5 48.18 -15.33 45.15
C PHE A 5 48.58 -13.97 44.52
N ASN A 6 47.79 -12.89 44.60
CA ASN A 6 47.00 -12.44 45.74
C ASN A 6 45.78 -11.56 45.37
N PHE A 7 44.73 -11.68 46.18
CA PHE A 7 43.64 -10.71 46.35
C PHE A 7 44.19 -9.47 47.09
N SER A 8 43.71 -8.28 46.76
CA SER A 8 43.54 -7.23 47.77
C SER A 8 42.31 -6.39 47.45
N ALA A 9 41.36 -6.45 48.38
CA ALA A 9 40.18 -5.61 48.41
C ALA A 9 40.46 -4.33 49.21
N ASN A 10 39.55 -3.37 48.99
CA ASN A 10 39.02 -2.43 49.98
C ASN A 10 39.69 -1.03 50.06
N PRO A 11 39.02 -0.02 50.65
CA PRO A 11 37.97 0.78 50.02
C PRO A 11 38.23 2.29 50.18
N GLY A 12 37.48 3.14 49.47
CA GLY A 12 37.59 4.59 49.63
C GLY A 12 36.54 5.37 48.85
N ASN A 13 35.29 5.25 49.27
CA ASN A 13 34.25 6.28 49.05
C ASN A 13 34.60 7.53 49.90
N PRO A 14 33.92 8.69 49.76
CA PRO A 14 33.09 9.20 48.67
C PRO A 14 33.43 10.69 48.34
N ALA A 15 32.66 11.25 47.41
CA ALA A 15 32.14 12.64 47.42
C ALA A 15 32.56 13.57 46.26
N LEU A 16 31.56 14.36 45.87
CA LEU A 16 31.54 15.44 44.88
C LEU A 16 31.75 14.98 43.43
N GLY A 17 30.77 15.05 42.54
CA GLY A 17 29.71 16.04 42.41
C GLY A 17 29.69 16.47 40.94
N TRP A 18 28.56 17.02 40.49
CA TRP A 18 28.25 17.52 39.13
C TRP A 18 27.53 16.42 38.31
N MET A 19 26.23 16.24 38.48
CA MET A 19 25.13 17.02 37.88
C MET A 19 25.39 17.41 36.41
N THR A 20 24.33 17.20 35.61
CA THR A 20 24.09 17.66 34.22
C THR A 20 24.48 16.66 33.11
N PHE A 21 23.66 16.36 32.09
CA PHE A 21 22.31 16.77 31.72
C PHE A 21 21.66 15.60 30.94
N LEU A 22 20.41 15.30 31.30
CA LEU A 22 19.47 14.51 30.52
C LEU A 22 19.28 15.16 29.14
N SER A 23 19.43 14.41 28.05
CA SER A 23 18.87 14.79 26.75
C SER A 23 18.37 13.55 26.05
N VAL A 24 17.20 13.10 26.52
CA VAL A 24 16.28 12.27 25.76
C VAL A 24 15.71 13.16 24.66
N MET A 25 16.20 13.04 23.43
CA MET A 25 15.53 13.61 22.27
C MET A 25 14.27 12.77 21.99
N LEU A 26 13.18 13.11 22.69
CA LEU A 26 11.83 12.77 22.26
C LEU A 26 11.51 13.69 21.08
N ILE A 27 11.69 13.19 19.86
CA ILE A 27 11.08 13.81 18.68
C ILE A 27 9.58 13.47 18.77
N SER A 28 8.84 14.33 19.47
CA SER A 28 7.38 14.36 19.38
C SER A 28 7.02 14.86 17.98
N VAL A 29 6.78 13.92 17.05
CA VAL A 29 6.09 14.24 15.81
C VAL A 29 4.66 14.58 16.20
N ALA A 30 4.38 15.87 16.38
CA ALA A 30 3.04 16.38 16.50
C ALA A 30 2.32 16.14 15.16
N VAL A 31 1.61 15.03 15.07
CA VAL A 31 0.59 14.84 14.04
C VAL A 31 -0.52 15.85 14.39
N THR A 32 -0.49 17.00 13.72
CA THR A 32 -1.65 17.88 13.65
C THR A 32 -2.72 17.17 12.83
N ALA A 33 -3.53 16.34 13.49
CA ALA A 33 -4.83 15.96 12.99
C ALA A 33 -5.73 17.20 13.12
N GLY A 34 -5.65 18.07 12.11
CA GLY A 34 -6.65 19.11 11.91
C GLY A 34 -7.98 18.43 11.61
N GLN A 35 -8.79 18.26 12.64
CA GLN A 35 -10.21 17.94 12.50
C GLN A 35 -10.91 19.18 11.93
N SER A 36 -10.89 19.31 10.62
CA SER A 36 -11.91 20.07 9.90
C SER A 36 -12.98 19.07 9.48
N ALA A 37 -13.96 18.86 10.37
CA ALA A 37 -15.22 18.24 10.01
C ALA A 37 -15.90 19.12 8.95
N ASN A 38 -15.75 18.75 7.68
CA ASN A 38 -16.39 19.40 6.56
C ASN A 38 -17.08 18.34 5.71
N ASN A 39 -18.21 17.80 6.18
CA ASN A 39 -19.30 17.12 5.46
C ASN A 39 -19.02 16.41 4.10
N ASN A 40 -17.84 15.82 3.91
CA ASN A 40 -17.37 15.15 2.69
C ASN A 40 -16.41 13.97 2.99
N ASP A 41 -16.35 13.54 4.26
CA ASP A 41 -15.47 12.47 4.77
C ASP A 41 -15.96 11.08 4.39
N ASP A 42 -16.11 10.83 3.09
CA ASP A 42 -16.27 9.47 2.62
C ASP A 42 -14.91 8.75 2.71
N PRO A 43 -14.77 7.73 3.58
CA PRO A 43 -13.49 7.05 3.78
C PRO A 43 -12.95 6.46 2.48
N LEU A 44 -13.81 6.14 1.51
CA LEU A 44 -13.41 5.60 0.22
C LEU A 44 -12.65 6.62 -0.64
N LYS A 45 -12.87 7.95 -0.48
CA LYS A 45 -12.13 8.96 -1.25
C LYS A 45 -10.67 9.05 -0.87
N ASN A 46 -10.35 8.66 0.37
CA ASN A 46 -9.03 8.80 0.96
C ASN A 46 -8.18 7.53 0.84
N ILE A 47 -8.71 6.46 0.25
CA ILE A 47 -7.94 5.26 -0.04
C ILE A 47 -6.80 5.60 -1.00
N GLU A 48 -5.59 5.23 -0.61
CA GLU A 48 -4.40 5.50 -1.39
C GLU A 48 -4.01 4.29 -2.24
N ILE A 49 -3.85 4.50 -3.54
CA ILE A 49 -3.24 3.57 -4.47
C ILE A 49 -1.92 4.16 -4.90
N SER A 50 -0.79 3.57 -4.50
CA SER A 50 0.54 4.15 -4.75
C SER A 50 0.64 5.61 -4.26
N GLY A 51 0.15 5.89 -3.05
CA GLY A 51 0.22 7.22 -2.41
C GLY A 51 -0.67 8.29 -3.04
N ILE A 52 -1.61 7.95 -3.94
CA ILE A 52 -2.59 8.88 -4.51
C ILE A 52 -4.02 8.41 -4.24
N SER A 53 -4.95 9.36 -4.11
CA SER A 53 -6.34 9.07 -3.76
C SER A 53 -7.33 9.88 -4.61
N LEU A 54 -8.62 9.52 -4.56
CA LEU A 54 -9.67 10.22 -5.30
C LEU A 54 -9.90 11.65 -4.79
N ALA A 55 -9.59 11.93 -3.53
CA ALA A 55 -9.69 13.27 -2.94
C ALA A 55 -8.58 14.22 -3.42
N MET A 56 -7.48 13.69 -3.97
CA MET A 56 -6.30 14.48 -4.30
C MET A 56 -6.52 15.35 -5.54
N PRO A 57 -6.07 16.61 -5.61
CA PRO A 57 -6.09 17.38 -6.85
C PRO A 57 -5.21 16.77 -7.95
N LEU A 58 -5.65 16.81 -9.21
CA LEU A 58 -4.90 16.23 -10.34
C LEU A 58 -3.49 16.82 -10.50
N ASP A 59 -3.32 18.12 -10.22
CA ASP A 59 -2.03 18.82 -10.33
C ASP A 59 -0.98 18.33 -9.31
N LYS A 60 -1.42 17.64 -8.24
CA LYS A 60 -0.52 17.06 -7.22
C LYS A 60 -0.09 15.64 -7.54
N ILE A 61 -0.89 14.90 -8.29
CA ILE A 61 -0.67 13.47 -8.52
C ILE A 61 0.65 13.23 -9.27
N THR A 62 0.94 14.02 -10.31
CA THR A 62 2.18 13.85 -11.10
C THR A 62 3.43 13.91 -10.22
N GLY A 63 3.50 14.88 -9.31
CA GLY A 63 4.65 15.03 -8.41
C GLY A 63 4.86 13.82 -7.49
N ILE A 64 3.76 13.28 -6.95
CA ILE A 64 3.79 12.10 -6.07
C ILE A 64 4.21 10.85 -6.82
N LEU A 65 3.64 10.60 -8.01
CA LEU A 65 3.98 9.44 -8.81
C LEU A 65 5.43 9.51 -9.30
N THR A 66 5.90 10.68 -9.71
CA THR A 66 7.31 10.86 -10.10
C THR A 66 8.27 10.65 -8.93
N ALA A 67 7.94 11.13 -7.73
CA ALA A 67 8.73 10.84 -6.53
C ALA A 67 8.83 9.34 -6.21
N GLN A 68 7.84 8.55 -6.63
CA GLN A 68 7.81 7.09 -6.50
C GLN A 68 8.44 6.34 -7.69
N GLY A 69 9.08 7.06 -8.61
CA GLY A 69 9.78 6.50 -9.76
C GLY A 69 8.90 6.18 -10.97
N TYR A 70 7.68 6.73 -11.05
CA TYR A 70 6.86 6.64 -12.26
C TYR A 70 7.21 7.76 -13.26
N SER A 71 7.22 7.38 -14.53
CA SER A 71 7.29 8.30 -15.66
C SER A 71 5.90 8.50 -16.27
N ALA A 72 5.53 9.75 -16.53
CA ALA A 72 4.30 10.08 -17.25
C ALA A 72 4.44 9.71 -18.74
N VAL A 73 3.56 8.84 -19.23
CA VAL A 73 3.39 8.54 -20.66
C VAL A 73 2.39 9.51 -21.28
N SER A 74 1.39 9.91 -20.49
CA SER A 74 0.45 10.99 -20.80
C SER A 74 0.02 11.67 -19.49
N SER A 75 -0.83 12.69 -19.56
CA SER A 75 -1.39 13.36 -18.36
C SER A 75 -2.22 12.43 -17.46
N ARG A 76 -2.60 11.25 -17.96
CA ARG A 76 -3.49 10.28 -17.30
C ARG A 76 -2.89 8.89 -17.16
N LEU A 77 -1.68 8.68 -17.65
CA LEU A 77 -1.04 7.37 -17.72
C LEU A 77 0.41 7.47 -17.25
N PHE A 78 0.74 6.70 -16.22
CA PHE A 78 2.07 6.68 -15.61
C PHE A 78 2.59 5.25 -15.57
N THR A 79 3.88 5.07 -15.83
CA THR A 79 4.50 3.74 -15.84
C THR A 79 5.80 3.73 -15.07
N LYS A 80 6.08 2.61 -14.41
CA LYS A 80 7.35 2.33 -13.74
C LYS A 80 7.79 0.92 -14.13
N GLN A 81 9.08 0.72 -14.37
CA GLN A 81 9.64 -0.61 -14.57
C GLN A 81 10.43 -1.01 -13.33
N GLY A 82 10.16 -2.22 -12.82
CA GLY A 82 11.00 -2.88 -11.83
C GLY A 82 11.82 -3.96 -12.50
N GLU A 83 13.08 -4.10 -12.10
CA GLU A 83 13.90 -5.22 -12.54
C GLU A 83 13.56 -6.48 -11.72
N LEU A 84 13.46 -7.62 -12.40
CA LEU A 84 13.43 -8.93 -11.76
C LEU A 84 14.65 -9.73 -12.22
N GLN A 85 15.06 -10.67 -11.38
CA GLN A 85 16.07 -11.66 -11.78
C GLN A 85 15.60 -12.44 -13.02
N ASN A 86 16.55 -12.86 -13.86
CA ASN A 86 16.35 -13.70 -15.06
C ASN A 86 15.63 -13.02 -16.24
N ASN A 87 16.02 -11.80 -16.61
CA ASN A 87 15.50 -11.06 -17.79
C ASN A 87 13.98 -10.82 -17.79
N ARG A 88 13.32 -10.95 -16.64
CA ARG A 88 11.93 -10.54 -16.44
C ARG A 88 11.91 -9.10 -15.97
N ARG A 89 10.91 -8.34 -16.39
CA ARG A 89 10.66 -6.99 -15.90
C ARG A 89 9.28 -6.93 -15.31
N THR A 90 9.14 -6.28 -14.16
CA THR A 90 7.82 -5.92 -13.65
C THR A 90 7.43 -4.59 -14.27
N VAL A 91 6.25 -4.53 -14.87
CA VAL A 91 5.69 -3.29 -15.38
C VAL A 91 4.56 -2.86 -14.47
N PHE A 92 4.72 -1.69 -13.88
CA PHE A 92 3.72 -1.02 -13.09
C PHE A 92 3.08 0.08 -13.94
N ARG A 93 1.76 0.21 -13.85
CA ARG A 93 1.00 1.20 -14.59
C ARG A 93 -0.07 1.80 -13.68
N ILE A 94 -0.17 3.12 -13.68
CA ILE A 94 -1.24 3.87 -13.03
C ILE A 94 -2.01 4.59 -14.12
N GLU A 95 -3.33 4.41 -14.13
CA GLU A 95 -4.27 5.11 -14.99
C GLU A 95 -5.18 5.98 -14.13
N ILE A 96 -5.38 7.22 -14.58
CA ILE A 96 -6.24 8.20 -13.90
C ILE A 96 -7.25 8.72 -14.90
N GLU A 97 -8.52 8.40 -14.67
CA GLU A 97 -9.61 8.97 -15.44
C GLU A 97 -10.31 10.03 -14.60
N ASP A 98 -10.52 11.19 -15.18
CA ASP A 98 -11.29 12.27 -14.57
C ASP A 98 -12.09 12.95 -15.68
N ASN A 99 -13.41 12.77 -15.63
CA ASN A 99 -14.36 13.29 -16.62
C ASN A 99 -15.58 13.87 -15.90
N ALA A 100 -16.59 14.31 -16.66
CA ALA A 100 -17.78 14.93 -16.06
C ALA A 100 -18.63 13.96 -15.22
N ASP A 101 -18.50 12.65 -15.46
CA ASP A 101 -19.37 11.63 -14.88
C ASP A 101 -18.69 10.86 -13.73
N SER A 102 -17.37 10.80 -13.73
CA SER A 102 -16.62 10.00 -12.78
C SER A 102 -15.16 10.39 -12.63
N ARG A 103 -14.59 9.92 -11.52
CA ARG A 103 -13.16 9.92 -11.25
C ARG A 103 -12.69 8.52 -10.87
N GLN A 104 -11.59 8.07 -11.46
CA GLN A 104 -11.03 6.73 -11.26
C GLN A 104 -9.51 6.77 -11.13
N ILE A 105 -8.99 5.92 -10.25
CA ILE A 105 -7.58 5.57 -10.18
C ILE A 105 -7.47 4.05 -10.33
N THR A 106 -6.63 3.59 -11.24
CA THR A 106 -6.38 2.16 -11.43
C THR A 106 -4.90 1.87 -11.48
N TYR A 107 -4.48 0.91 -10.66
CA TYR A 107 -3.15 0.34 -10.63
C TYR A 107 -3.14 -1.02 -11.32
N TYR A 108 -2.16 -1.21 -12.19
CA TYR A 108 -1.86 -2.49 -12.79
C TYR A 108 -0.41 -2.86 -12.57
N ARG A 109 -0.19 -4.15 -12.29
CA ARG A 109 1.12 -4.79 -12.36
C ARG A 109 1.05 -5.98 -13.28
N SER A 110 2.05 -6.11 -14.14
CA SER A 110 2.27 -7.32 -14.93
C SER A 110 3.75 -7.67 -15.04
N LEU A 111 4.03 -8.92 -15.33
CA LEU A 111 5.38 -9.39 -15.64
C LEU A 111 5.58 -9.40 -17.16
N SER A 112 6.60 -8.70 -17.65
CA SER A 112 7.02 -8.70 -19.05
C SER A 112 8.39 -9.39 -19.24
N GLY A 113 8.64 -9.91 -20.44
CA GLY A 113 9.86 -10.65 -20.79
C GLY A 113 9.77 -12.18 -20.61
N GLY A 114 10.15 -12.93 -21.65
CA GLY A 114 10.13 -14.39 -21.72
C GLY A 114 8.76 -15.01 -22.03
N ARG A 115 8.71 -16.30 -22.40
CA ARG A 115 7.45 -17.06 -22.42
C ARG A 115 6.89 -17.01 -21.00
N VAL A 116 5.71 -16.42 -20.82
CA VAL A 116 4.90 -16.62 -19.62
C VAL A 116 4.46 -18.09 -19.64
N LYS A 117 5.35 -18.99 -19.23
CA LYS A 117 4.88 -20.22 -18.62
C LYS A 117 4.03 -19.74 -17.47
N THR A 118 2.78 -20.17 -17.43
CA THR A 118 1.89 -20.06 -16.27
C THR A 118 2.65 -20.50 -15.03
N ALA A 119 3.41 -19.59 -14.42
CA ALA A 119 3.83 -19.66 -13.03
C ALA A 119 2.63 -19.18 -12.22
N GLY A 120 1.51 -19.88 -12.39
CA GLY A 120 0.28 -19.66 -11.66
C GLY A 120 0.25 -20.67 -10.53
N GLY A 121 0.08 -20.18 -9.31
CA GLY A 121 -0.09 -21.02 -8.12
C GLY A 121 0.81 -20.59 -6.99
N ASP A 122 2.11 -20.86 -7.08
CA ASP A 122 2.91 -21.12 -5.88
C ASP A 122 3.77 -19.96 -5.39
N ARG A 123 3.53 -18.73 -5.86
CA ARG A 123 4.25 -17.56 -5.36
C ARG A 123 3.31 -16.63 -4.62
N PRO A 124 3.72 -16.10 -3.46
CA PRO A 124 2.91 -15.15 -2.74
C PRO A 124 2.74 -13.85 -3.54
N ILE A 125 1.67 -13.14 -3.24
CA ILE A 125 1.49 -11.75 -3.69
C ILE A 125 2.70 -10.93 -3.21
N PRO A 126 3.28 -10.05 -4.04
CA PRO A 126 4.40 -9.21 -3.62
C PRO A 126 4.07 -8.38 -2.36
N GLU A 127 5.03 -8.25 -1.44
CA GLU A 127 4.82 -7.55 -0.16
C GLU A 127 4.33 -6.11 -0.32
N TYR A 128 4.78 -5.40 -1.35
CA TYR A 128 4.36 -4.02 -1.62
C TYR A 128 2.90 -3.89 -2.11
N GLU A 129 2.20 -5.01 -2.35
CA GLU A 129 0.80 -5.05 -2.79
C GLU A 129 -0.14 -5.68 -1.76
N VAL A 130 0.38 -6.50 -0.84
CA VAL A 130 -0.47 -7.33 0.01
C VAL A 130 -1.38 -6.49 0.92
N ASP A 131 -0.85 -5.40 1.46
CA ASP A 131 -1.59 -4.54 2.40
C ASP A 131 -2.75 -3.82 1.71
N ILE A 132 -2.50 -3.24 0.53
CA ILE A 132 -3.55 -2.58 -0.24
C ILE A 132 -4.57 -3.59 -0.78
N ALA A 133 -4.13 -4.76 -1.23
CA ALA A 133 -5.06 -5.81 -1.68
C ALA A 133 -5.98 -6.28 -0.55
N ARG A 134 -5.43 -6.47 0.67
CA ARG A 134 -6.20 -6.80 1.86
C ARG A 134 -7.18 -5.69 2.24
N GLN A 135 -6.74 -4.44 2.24
CA GLN A 135 -7.60 -3.30 2.52
C GLN A 135 -8.78 -3.24 1.53
N PHE A 136 -8.53 -3.43 0.24
CA PHE A 136 -9.59 -3.48 -0.78
C PHE A 136 -10.54 -4.64 -0.53
N TYR A 137 -10.03 -5.82 -0.21
CA TYR A 137 -10.87 -6.97 0.09
C TYR A 137 -11.75 -6.73 1.31
N GLN A 138 -11.21 -6.15 2.38
CA GLN A 138 -11.97 -5.81 3.59
C GLN A 138 -13.17 -4.92 3.26
N LEU A 139 -12.95 -3.89 2.45
CA LEU A 139 -13.99 -2.96 2.01
C LEU A 139 -15.02 -3.60 1.06
N MET A 140 -14.56 -4.55 0.23
CA MET A 140 -15.41 -5.20 -0.76
C MET A 140 -16.21 -6.38 -0.19
N CYS A 141 -15.65 -7.14 0.74
CA CYS A 141 -16.07 -8.50 1.04
C CYS A 141 -16.27 -8.81 2.53
N GLU A 142 -15.75 -7.99 3.45
CA GLU A 142 -15.98 -8.20 4.88
C GLU A 142 -17.22 -7.46 5.38
N ASN A 143 -17.85 -8.00 6.43
CA ASN A 143 -19.02 -7.41 7.11
C ASN A 143 -20.23 -7.13 6.19
N ILE A 144 -20.38 -7.90 5.11
CA ILE A 144 -21.51 -7.84 4.18
C ILE A 144 -22.34 -9.13 4.24
N THR A 145 -23.56 -9.08 3.69
CA THR A 145 -24.44 -10.26 3.65
C THR A 145 -23.94 -11.29 2.65
N GLU A 146 -24.29 -12.56 2.85
CA GLU A 146 -23.90 -13.66 1.95
C GLU A 146 -24.37 -13.41 0.50
N ASN A 147 -25.54 -12.80 0.31
CA ASN A 147 -26.04 -12.44 -1.01
C ASN A 147 -25.12 -11.43 -1.69
N VAL A 148 -24.71 -10.37 -0.98
CA VAL A 148 -23.78 -9.38 -1.52
C VAL A 148 -22.40 -10.01 -1.77
N MET A 149 -21.93 -10.91 -0.90
CA MET A 149 -20.66 -11.63 -1.14
C MET A 149 -20.69 -12.43 -2.45
N LYS A 150 -21.81 -13.13 -2.73
CA LYS A 150 -21.99 -13.88 -3.97
C LYS A 150 -22.07 -12.96 -5.19
N GLU A 151 -22.81 -11.86 -5.10
CA GLU A 151 -22.91 -10.85 -6.17
C GLU A 151 -21.54 -10.23 -6.49
N ARG A 152 -20.76 -9.91 -5.45
CA ARG A 152 -19.41 -9.36 -5.58
C ARG A 152 -18.36 -10.41 -5.92
N GLN A 153 -18.73 -11.69 -5.98
CA GLN A 153 -17.84 -12.81 -6.30
C GLN A 153 -16.58 -12.80 -5.41
N CYS A 154 -16.79 -12.66 -4.10
CA CYS A 154 -15.71 -12.67 -3.11
C CYS A 154 -15.14 -14.07 -2.97
N GLU A 155 -13.85 -14.24 -3.30
CA GLU A 155 -13.13 -15.51 -3.12
C GLU A 155 -12.41 -15.52 -1.77
N PRO A 156 -12.21 -16.67 -1.10
CA PRO A 156 -11.44 -16.73 0.13
C PRO A 156 -10.02 -16.18 -0.07
N GLN A 157 -9.58 -15.28 0.83
CA GLN A 157 -8.21 -14.76 0.77
C GLN A 157 -7.18 -15.84 1.06
N THR A 158 -6.08 -15.82 0.30
CA THR A 158 -4.90 -16.65 0.55
C THR A 158 -3.63 -15.81 0.43
N GLU A 159 -2.47 -16.39 0.73
CA GLU A 159 -1.18 -15.73 0.47
C GLU A 159 -0.88 -15.59 -1.05
N TYR A 160 -1.55 -16.38 -1.88
CA TYR A 160 -1.32 -16.46 -3.33
C TYR A 160 -2.30 -15.62 -4.15
N ASN A 161 -3.49 -15.39 -3.62
CA ASN A 161 -4.55 -14.65 -4.29
C ASN A 161 -5.40 -13.82 -3.30
N ILE A 162 -5.74 -12.61 -3.73
CA ILE A 162 -6.75 -11.75 -3.11
C ILE A 162 -7.56 -11.15 -4.26
N THR A 163 -8.79 -11.62 -4.42
CA THR A 163 -9.60 -11.43 -5.63
C THR A 163 -11.06 -11.19 -5.26
N ALA A 164 -11.71 -10.31 -6.03
CA ALA A 164 -13.15 -10.13 -6.02
C ALA A 164 -13.63 -9.71 -7.42
N GLY A 165 -14.90 -9.97 -7.76
CA GLY A 165 -15.51 -9.50 -9.00
C GLY A 165 -14.91 -10.07 -10.28
N ASN A 166 -14.15 -11.16 -10.19
CA ASN A 166 -13.32 -11.69 -11.27
C ASN A 166 -12.36 -10.63 -11.87
N GLY A 167 -11.86 -9.72 -11.02
CA GLY A 167 -10.97 -8.64 -11.43
C GLY A 167 -11.65 -7.54 -12.25
N ARG A 168 -12.97 -7.39 -12.18
CA ARG A 168 -13.73 -6.27 -12.75
C ARG A 168 -14.06 -5.25 -11.66
N PHE A 169 -14.48 -4.05 -12.07
CA PHE A 169 -15.10 -3.11 -11.15
C PHE A 169 -16.43 -3.67 -10.66
N VAL A 170 -16.60 -3.67 -9.33
CA VAL A 170 -17.79 -4.13 -8.62
C VAL A 170 -18.34 -2.97 -7.80
N GLN A 171 -19.65 -2.78 -7.83
CA GLN A 171 -20.32 -1.73 -7.08
C GLN A 171 -20.23 -1.97 -5.57
N ILE A 172 -19.82 -0.94 -4.83
CA ILE A 172 -19.68 -0.96 -3.37
C ILE A 172 -20.86 -0.27 -2.69
N ASN A 173 -21.27 0.87 -3.22
CA ASN A 173 -22.46 1.62 -2.84
C ASN A 173 -22.91 2.45 -4.06
N ASP A 174 -23.86 3.37 -3.94
CA ASP A 174 -24.39 4.12 -5.09
C ASP A 174 -23.35 4.94 -5.89
N ARG A 175 -22.21 5.29 -5.29
CA ARG A 175 -21.20 6.15 -5.92
C ARG A 175 -19.87 5.49 -6.17
N TYR A 176 -19.55 4.39 -5.49
CA TYR A 176 -18.24 3.76 -5.59
C TYR A 176 -18.32 2.39 -6.22
N SER A 177 -17.32 2.15 -7.07
CA SER A 177 -16.97 0.81 -7.51
C SER A 177 -15.49 0.55 -7.30
N MET A 178 -15.14 -0.69 -7.00
CA MET A 178 -13.76 -1.12 -6.74
C MET A 178 -13.41 -2.33 -7.59
N GLN A 179 -12.16 -2.41 -8.02
CA GLN A 179 -11.56 -3.51 -8.75
C GLN A 179 -10.49 -4.15 -7.87
N LEU A 180 -10.51 -5.49 -7.78
CA LEU A 180 -9.54 -6.24 -6.98
C LEU A 180 -9.18 -7.57 -7.64
N ASN A 181 -7.95 -7.65 -8.10
CA ASN A 181 -7.28 -8.89 -8.46
C ASN A 181 -5.80 -8.73 -8.09
N ALA A 182 -5.31 -9.53 -7.16
CA ALA A 182 -3.90 -9.57 -6.78
C ALA A 182 -3.41 -11.01 -6.75
N THR A 183 -2.40 -11.30 -7.57
CA THR A 183 -1.70 -12.59 -7.66
C THR A 183 -0.20 -12.35 -7.80
N ALA A 184 0.67 -13.35 -7.65
CA ALA A 184 2.10 -13.16 -7.95
C ALA A 184 2.39 -12.67 -9.38
N ALA A 185 1.61 -13.10 -10.37
CA ALA A 185 1.90 -12.83 -11.77
C ALA A 185 1.36 -11.48 -12.28
N ASN A 186 0.25 -11.03 -11.73
CA ASN A 186 -0.39 -9.79 -12.13
C ASN A 186 -1.23 -9.21 -11.00
N SER A 187 -1.52 -7.92 -11.08
CA SER A 187 -2.50 -7.27 -10.22
C SER A 187 -3.26 -6.17 -10.96
N ALA A 188 -4.51 -6.00 -10.60
CA ALA A 188 -5.40 -4.91 -10.99
C ALA A 188 -6.16 -4.46 -9.74
N ILE A 189 -5.85 -3.26 -9.26
CA ILE A 189 -6.47 -2.65 -8.07
C ILE A 189 -6.95 -1.28 -8.47
N GLY A 190 -8.22 -0.98 -8.28
CA GLY A 190 -8.77 0.29 -8.75
C GLY A 190 -9.98 0.75 -7.98
N ILE A 191 -10.17 2.05 -7.90
CA ILE A 191 -11.31 2.69 -7.25
C ILE A 191 -11.88 3.75 -8.18
N ARG A 192 -13.21 3.79 -8.27
CA ARG A 192 -13.97 4.74 -9.08
C ARG A 192 -15.07 5.36 -8.26
N TYR A 193 -15.19 6.68 -8.36
CA TYR A 193 -16.29 7.49 -7.84
C TYR A 193 -17.10 8.05 -9.00
N THR A 194 -18.42 7.95 -8.91
CA THR A 194 -19.40 8.56 -9.84
C THR A 194 -20.01 9.79 -9.15
N TYR A 195 -20.12 10.92 -9.88
CA TYR A 195 -20.59 12.20 -9.34
C TYR A 195 -22.08 12.20 -8.99
#